data_AF-A0A3C1SF72-F1
#
_entry.id   AF-A0A3C1SF72-F1
#
_cell.length_a   1.000
_cell.length_b   1.000
_cell.length_c   1.000
_cell.angle_alpha   90.00
_cell.angle_beta   90.00
_cell.angle_gamma   90.00
#
_symmetry.space_group_name_H-M   'P 1'
#
loop_
_entity.id
_entity.type
_entity.pdbx_description
1 polymer ?
#
loop_
_entity_poly.entity_id
_entity_poly.type
_entity_poly.pdbx_seq_one_letter_code
_entity_poly.pdbx_strand_id
1 'polypeptide(L)'
;MAENNSTPLPPPPRMTADMVLASLLRVCASLFATPAPQESAAIIVNRVSELVRVDRAVLVPLAEKRAILAVTGGGAAAQDSSFADAVEAVRDKYGDSQEPLLIPPISDDDKKASPHLKKVQAAMGGTSILWMPLWLSHDRNILPAHALWLERWRGVPWEMQDAELLRHAALFMGHALLRPKKIISRPVRRFFKWGIAIAILVFLGMPVTSGVMAPAKVVPDHPNYIFA
;
A
#
# COMPACT_ATOMS: atom_id res chain seq x y z
N MET A 1 48.93 -17.85 7.93
CA MET A 1 48.31 -16.68 8.60
C MET A 1 48.14 -15.61 7.54
N ALA A 2 46.91 -15.41 7.05
CA ALA A 2 46.60 -14.37 6.06
C ALA A 2 45.87 -13.24 6.81
N GLU A 3 46.53 -12.09 6.94
CA GLU A 3 45.92 -10.86 7.47
C GLU A 3 44.82 -10.41 6.49
N ASN A 4 43.58 -10.47 6.95
CA ASN A 4 42.43 -9.97 6.23
C ASN A 4 42.43 -8.44 6.36
N ASN A 5 43.14 -7.75 5.46
CA ASN A 5 43.10 -6.29 5.31
C ASN A 5 41.73 -5.89 4.72
N SER A 6 40.69 -5.92 5.56
CA SER A 6 39.42 -5.27 5.26
C SER A 6 39.59 -3.78 5.52
N THR A 7 40.02 -3.05 4.48
CA THR A 7 40.03 -1.58 4.46
C THR A 7 38.62 -1.09 4.81
N PRO A 8 38.45 -0.24 5.85
CA PRO A 8 37.14 0.29 6.17
C PRO A 8 36.63 1.12 4.99
N LEU A 9 35.44 0.77 4.49
CA LEU A 9 34.75 1.56 3.47
C LEU A 9 34.62 3.00 3.98
N PRO A 10 34.85 4.01 3.12
CA PRO A 10 34.68 5.39 3.51
C PRO A 10 33.24 5.61 4.01
N PRO A 11 33.05 6.44 5.05
CA PRO A 11 31.71 6.76 5.52
C PRO A 11 30.91 7.36 4.36
N PRO A 12 29.61 7.04 4.24
CA PRO A 12 28.78 7.61 3.19
C PRO A 12 28.85 9.14 3.25
N PRO A 13 28.88 9.83 2.10
CA PRO A 13 28.96 11.28 2.06
C PRO A 13 27.78 11.87 2.84
N ARG A 14 28.07 12.76 3.79
CA ARG A 14 27.04 13.50 4.51
C ARG A 14 26.30 14.38 3.49
N MET A 15 24.98 14.24 3.43
CA MET A 15 24.18 15.10 2.55
C MET A 15 24.28 16.55 3.03
N THR A 16 24.55 17.47 2.10
CA THR A 16 24.44 18.90 2.38
C THR A 16 22.96 19.29 2.47
N ALA A 17 22.65 20.43 3.09
CA ALA A 17 21.28 20.93 3.20
C ALA A 17 20.58 21.04 1.82
N ASP A 18 21.31 21.48 0.80
CA ASP A 18 20.81 21.57 -0.58
C ASP A 18 20.46 20.20 -1.17
N MET A 19 21.28 19.18 -0.88
CA MET A 19 21.01 17.81 -1.33
C MET A 19 19.78 17.21 -0.64
N VAL A 20 19.62 17.47 0.66
CA VAL A 20 18.44 17.04 1.42
C VAL A 20 17.18 17.69 0.88
N LEU A 21 17.21 19.02 0.68
CA LEU A 21 16.08 19.76 0.13
C LEU A 21 15.73 19.30 -1.30
N ALA A 22 16.73 19.13 -2.16
CA ALA A 22 16.52 18.63 -3.52
C ALA A 22 15.90 17.23 -3.52
N SER A 23 16.32 16.35 -2.61
CA SER A 23 15.76 15.00 -2.46
C SER A 23 14.32 15.05 -1.96
N LEU A 24 14.03 15.89 -0.96
CA LEU A 24 12.67 16.13 -0.47
C LEU A 24 11.76 16.64 -1.58
N LEU A 25 12.19 17.65 -2.33
CA LEU A 25 11.42 18.20 -3.45
C LEU A 25 11.17 17.16 -4.54
N ARG A 26 12.16 16.31 -4.87
CA ARG A 26 12.00 15.24 -5.86
C ARG A 26 11.00 14.18 -5.40
N VAL A 27 11.05 13.78 -4.13
CA VAL A 27 10.09 12.83 -3.54
C VAL A 27 8.70 13.44 -3.56
N CYS A 28 8.53 14.67 -3.08
CA CYS A 28 7.25 15.39 -3.12
C CYS A 28 6.72 15.54 -4.55
N ALA A 29 7.52 15.99 -5.51
CA ALA A 29 7.09 16.11 -6.90
C ALA A 29 6.58 14.77 -7.46
N SER A 30 7.26 13.66 -7.14
CA SER A 30 6.85 12.32 -7.59
C SER A 30 5.56 11.86 -6.95
N LEU A 31 5.41 12.08 -5.63
CA LEU A 31 4.18 11.80 -4.89
C LEU A 31 3.00 12.60 -5.43
N PHE A 32 3.24 13.87 -5.78
CA PHE A 32 2.21 14.80 -6.22
C PHE A 32 1.89 14.67 -7.72
N ALA A 33 2.75 14.05 -8.53
CA ALA A 33 2.47 13.69 -9.92
C ALA A 33 1.58 12.44 -10.03
N THR A 34 1.56 11.61 -8.99
CA THR A 34 0.87 10.33 -8.99
C THR A 34 -0.64 10.49 -8.76
N PRO A 35 -1.51 9.91 -9.61
CA PRO A 35 -2.95 10.07 -9.51
C PRO A 35 -3.63 9.09 -8.53
N ALA A 36 -3.00 7.94 -8.26
CA ALA A 36 -3.59 6.88 -7.44
C ALA A 36 -2.97 6.82 -6.03
N PRO A 37 -3.78 6.84 -4.96
CA PRO A 37 -3.29 6.72 -3.58
C PRO A 37 -2.42 5.48 -3.31
N GLN A 38 -2.73 4.35 -3.97
CA GLN A 38 -1.95 3.10 -3.84
C GLN A 38 -0.54 3.25 -4.41
N GLU A 39 -0.39 3.96 -5.52
CA GLU A 39 0.92 4.24 -6.11
C GLU A 39 1.70 5.23 -5.23
N SER A 40 1.04 6.24 -4.66
CA SER A 40 1.65 7.13 -3.68
C SER A 40 2.17 6.36 -2.46
N ALA A 41 1.39 5.41 -1.93
CA ALA A 41 1.83 4.54 -0.84
C ALA A 41 3.11 3.77 -1.18
N ALA A 42 3.18 3.18 -2.38
CA ALA A 42 4.37 2.48 -2.85
C ALA A 42 5.58 3.41 -3.03
N ILE A 43 5.37 4.63 -3.53
CA ILE A 43 6.44 5.63 -3.68
C ILE A 43 6.99 6.03 -2.30
N ILE A 44 6.12 6.27 -1.31
CA ILE A 44 6.56 6.65 0.05
C ILE A 44 7.50 5.60 0.62
N VAL A 45 7.07 4.33 0.69
CA VAL A 45 7.86 3.26 1.34
C VAL A 45 9.13 2.89 0.57
N ASN A 46 9.19 3.15 -0.75
CA ASN A 46 10.36 2.83 -1.56
C ASN A 46 11.35 4.00 -1.68
N ARG A 47 10.91 5.25 -1.51
CA ARG A 47 11.74 6.45 -1.70
C ARG A 47 12.05 7.20 -0.41
N VAL A 48 11.51 6.79 0.74
CA VAL A 48 11.88 7.39 2.04
C VAL A 48 13.37 7.25 2.35
N SER A 49 14.04 6.21 1.81
CA SER A 49 15.48 6.02 1.90
C SER A 49 16.31 7.10 1.19
N GLU A 50 15.70 7.89 0.30
CA GLU A 50 16.34 9.07 -0.30
C GLU A 50 16.42 10.26 0.65
N LEU A 51 15.59 10.28 1.71
CA LEU A 51 15.57 11.36 2.70
C LEU A 51 16.46 11.03 3.88
N VAL A 52 16.34 9.82 4.41
CA VAL A 52 17.09 9.36 5.58
C VAL A 52 17.44 7.90 5.39
N ARG A 53 18.49 7.43 6.07
CA ARG A 53 18.83 6.00 6.03
C ARG A 53 17.70 5.17 6.66
N VAL A 54 17.13 4.27 5.87
CA VAL A 54 16.09 3.31 6.28
C VAL A 54 16.38 1.98 5.62
N ASP A 55 16.32 0.88 6.38
CA ASP A 55 16.48 -0.47 5.85
C ASP A 55 15.14 -1.06 5.41
N ARG A 56 14.06 -0.78 6.15
CA ARG A 56 12.68 -1.13 5.79
C ARG A 56 11.70 -0.05 6.20
N ALA A 57 10.78 0.30 5.30
CA ALA A 57 9.66 1.18 5.57
C ALA A 57 8.34 0.45 5.33
N VAL A 58 7.38 0.70 6.21
CA VAL A 58 6.06 0.09 6.17
C VAL A 58 5.04 1.19 6.38
N LEU A 59 4.07 1.28 5.47
CA LEU A 59 2.94 2.18 5.60
C LEU A 59 1.79 1.43 6.27
N VAL A 60 1.29 2.01 7.36
CA VAL A 60 0.29 1.43 8.25
C VAL A 60 -0.95 2.31 8.22
N PRO A 61 -2.12 1.80 7.79
CA PRO A 61 -3.37 2.55 7.93
C PRO A 61 -3.85 2.46 9.39
N LEU A 62 -4.29 3.59 9.95
CA LEU A 62 -4.67 3.67 11.36
C LEU A 62 -6.16 3.36 11.59
N ALA A 63 -7.02 3.62 10.61
CA ALA A 63 -8.46 3.39 10.71
C ALA A 63 -8.94 2.08 10.06
N GLU A 64 -8.08 1.39 9.30
CA GLU A 64 -8.47 0.18 8.56
C GLU A 64 -8.12 -1.10 9.31
N LYS A 65 -8.87 -2.18 9.05
CA LYS A 65 -8.59 -3.51 9.60
C LYS A 65 -7.27 -4.12 9.11
N ARG A 66 -6.74 -3.64 7.98
CA ARG A 66 -5.47 -4.13 7.44
C ARG A 66 -4.31 -3.56 8.25
N ALA A 67 -3.38 -4.41 8.68
CA ALA A 67 -2.22 -3.96 9.44
C ALA A 67 -1.22 -3.19 8.56
N ILE A 68 -1.11 -3.53 7.26
CA ILE A 68 -0.10 -2.94 6.37
C ILE A 68 -0.76 -2.50 5.06
N LEU A 69 -0.46 -1.30 4.58
CA LEU A 69 -0.89 -0.80 3.26
C LEU A 69 0.19 -1.00 2.19
N ALA A 70 1.45 -0.74 2.55
CA ALA A 70 2.60 -0.94 1.66
C ALA A 70 3.86 -1.25 2.48
N VAL A 71 4.82 -1.95 1.87
CA VAL A 71 6.12 -2.26 2.45
C VAL A 71 7.21 -2.04 1.40
N THR A 72 8.41 -1.63 1.81
CA THR A 72 9.56 -1.53 0.90
C THR A 72 9.78 -2.86 0.18
N GLY A 73 9.87 -2.81 -1.15
CA GLY A 73 10.03 -4.02 -1.98
C GLY A 73 8.75 -4.76 -2.38
N GLY A 74 7.56 -4.33 -1.92
CA GLY A 74 6.26 -4.85 -2.38
C GLY A 74 5.42 -5.55 -1.30
N GLY A 75 4.13 -5.17 -1.19
CA GLY A 75 3.33 -5.32 0.04
C GLY A 75 2.36 -6.51 0.16
N ALA A 76 2.26 -7.42 -0.82
CA ALA A 76 1.22 -8.47 -0.76
C ALA A 76 1.49 -9.58 0.28
N ALA A 77 2.75 -9.82 0.65
CA ALA A 77 3.16 -11.01 1.41
C ALA A 77 3.17 -10.85 2.95
N ALA A 78 2.83 -9.68 3.49
CA ALA A 78 3.11 -9.38 4.91
C ALA A 78 1.89 -9.40 5.84
N GLN A 79 0.65 -9.50 5.34
CA GLN A 79 -0.57 -9.30 6.16
C GLN A 79 -0.82 -10.42 7.17
N ASP A 80 -0.52 -11.67 6.83
CA ASP A 80 -0.79 -12.85 7.68
C ASP A 80 0.52 -13.38 8.26
N SER A 81 1.33 -12.49 8.85
CA SER A 81 2.65 -12.83 9.35
C SER A 81 2.85 -12.35 10.77
N SER A 82 3.79 -12.98 11.49
CA SER A 82 4.22 -12.51 12.81
C SER A 82 4.74 -11.07 12.79
N PHE A 83 5.09 -10.55 11.62
CA PHE A 83 5.44 -9.15 11.43
C PHE A 83 4.22 -8.23 11.43
N ALA A 84 3.12 -8.61 10.78
CA ALA A 84 1.87 -7.85 10.85
C ALA A 84 1.33 -7.78 12.29
N ASP A 85 1.41 -8.86 13.06
CA ASP A 85 1.01 -8.86 14.48
C ASP A 85 1.85 -7.87 15.31
N ALA A 86 3.14 -7.72 14.99
CA ALA A 86 3.99 -6.72 15.63
C ALA A 86 3.60 -5.29 15.24
N VAL A 87 3.29 -5.07 13.96
CA VAL A 87 2.81 -3.78 13.44
C VAL A 87 1.48 -3.41 14.08
N GLU A 88 0.55 -4.36 14.20
CA GLU A 88 -0.73 -4.18 14.86
C GLU A 88 -0.56 -3.83 16.34
N ALA A 89 0.29 -4.55 17.07
CA ALA A 89 0.56 -4.24 18.48
C ALA A 89 1.14 -2.83 18.69
N VAL A 90 1.97 -2.33 17.77
CA VAL A 90 2.47 -0.95 17.80
C VAL A 90 1.37 0.04 17.42
N ARG A 91 0.58 -0.25 16.38
CA ARG A 91 -0.55 0.58 15.97
C ARG A 91 -1.55 0.76 17.10
N ASP A 92 -1.91 -0.30 17.81
CA ASP A 92 -2.91 -0.23 18.88
C ASP A 92 -2.41 0.57 20.09
N LYS A 93 -1.09 0.60 20.32
CA LYS A 93 -0.47 1.34 21.43
C LYS A 93 -0.14 2.79 21.09
N TYR A 94 0.23 3.08 19.84
CA TYR A 94 0.79 4.37 19.41
C TYR A 94 0.04 5.03 18.26
N GLY A 95 -1.09 4.47 17.82
CA GLY A 95 -1.88 4.96 16.69
C GLY A 95 -2.41 6.37 16.89
N ASP A 96 -2.73 6.74 18.13
CA ASP A 96 -3.19 8.09 18.49
C ASP A 96 -2.03 9.09 18.69
N SER A 97 -0.77 8.64 18.57
CA SER A 97 0.36 9.54 18.66
C SER A 97 0.35 10.53 17.51
N GLN A 98 0.56 11.81 17.84
CA GLN A 98 0.73 12.87 16.85
C GLN A 98 2.18 13.20 16.59
N GLU A 99 3.10 12.77 17.45
CA GLU A 99 4.53 13.05 17.28
C GLU A 99 5.28 11.79 16.82
N PRO A 100 6.43 11.95 16.16
CA PRO A 100 7.35 10.85 15.90
C PRO A 100 7.78 10.20 17.21
N LEU A 101 7.73 8.87 17.28
CA LEU A 101 8.08 8.12 18.48
C LEU A 101 9.07 7.02 18.15
N LEU A 102 10.18 6.99 18.90
CA LEU A 102 11.06 5.83 18.93
C LEU A 102 10.38 4.73 19.76
N ILE A 103 10.17 3.57 19.17
CA ILE A 103 9.61 2.43 19.89
C ILE A 103 10.69 1.88 20.83
N PRO A 104 10.44 1.86 22.15
CA PRO A 104 11.44 1.42 23.11
C PRO A 104 11.77 -0.07 22.89
N PRO A 105 13.03 -0.47 23.11
CA PRO A 105 13.41 -1.88 23.08
C PRO A 105 12.67 -2.63 24.21
N ILE A 106 12.11 -3.78 23.88
CA ILE A 106 11.46 -4.65 24.84
C ILE A 106 12.52 -5.38 25.66
N SER A 107 12.49 -5.23 26.98
CA SER A 107 13.31 -6.01 27.90
C SER A 107 12.84 -7.46 27.96
N ASP A 108 13.76 -8.39 28.24
CA ASP A 108 13.43 -9.82 28.38
C ASP A 108 12.44 -10.11 29.50
N ASP A 109 12.42 -9.26 30.53
CA ASP A 109 11.56 -9.40 31.71
C ASP A 109 10.15 -8.84 31.54
N ASP A 110 9.86 -8.13 30.44
CA ASP A 110 8.56 -7.51 30.22
C ASP A 110 7.54 -8.53 29.70
N LYS A 111 6.85 -9.20 30.63
CA LYS A 111 5.79 -10.17 30.35
C LYS A 111 4.55 -9.58 29.65
N LYS A 112 4.38 -8.25 29.63
CA LYS A 112 3.26 -7.58 28.97
C LYS A 112 3.59 -7.17 27.53
N ALA A 113 4.85 -7.25 27.12
CA ALA A 113 5.27 -6.86 25.79
C ALA A 113 4.85 -7.88 24.73
N SER A 114 4.53 -7.40 23.53
CA SER A 114 4.18 -8.27 22.40
C SER A 114 5.38 -9.17 22.03
N PRO A 115 5.22 -10.51 22.04
CA PRO A 115 6.30 -11.43 21.68
C PRO A 115 6.72 -11.28 20.21
N HIS A 116 5.81 -10.82 19.36
CA HIS A 116 6.05 -10.56 17.95
C HIS A 116 6.96 -9.33 17.75
N LEU A 117 6.66 -8.23 18.45
CA LEU A 117 7.50 -7.03 18.42
C LEU A 117 8.91 -7.31 18.93
N LYS A 118 9.04 -8.13 19.98
CA LYS A 118 10.34 -8.57 20.50
C LYS A 118 11.16 -9.33 19.45
N LYS A 119 10.53 -10.26 18.72
CA LYS A 119 11.20 -10.98 17.62
C LYS A 119 11.68 -10.03 16.52
N VAL A 120 10.88 -9.03 16.16
CA VAL A 120 11.27 -8.03 15.16
C VAL A 120 12.44 -7.17 15.64
N GLN A 121 12.40 -6.72 16.90
CA GLN A 121 13.49 -5.93 17.50
C GLN A 121 14.79 -6.72 17.63
N ALA A 122 14.73 -8.04 17.90
CA ALA A 122 15.91 -8.90 17.95
C ALA A 122 16.43 -9.32 16.57
N ALA A 123 15.61 -9.21 15.52
CA ALA A 123 15.98 -9.59 14.16
C ALA A 123 17.07 -8.68 13.58
N MET A 124 17.75 -9.18 12.54
CA MET A 124 18.72 -8.42 11.72
C MET A 124 19.86 -7.78 12.53
N GLY A 125 20.25 -8.38 13.66
CA GLY A 125 21.30 -7.88 14.56
C GLY A 125 20.86 -6.73 15.46
N GLY A 126 19.56 -6.58 15.71
CA GLY A 126 18.97 -5.49 16.48
C GLY A 126 18.29 -4.48 15.56
N THR A 127 17.00 -4.22 15.79
CA THR A 127 16.20 -3.32 14.96
C THR A 127 15.70 -2.14 15.79
N SER A 128 16.06 -0.94 15.37
CA SER A 128 15.54 0.32 15.90
C SER A 128 14.34 0.77 15.07
N ILE A 129 13.19 0.95 15.72
CA ILE A 129 11.91 1.21 15.05
C ILE A 129 11.46 2.64 15.38
N LEU A 130 11.27 3.44 14.35
CA LEU A 130 10.65 4.76 14.44
C LEU A 130 9.20 4.69 13.93
N TRP A 131 8.26 5.10 14.76
CA TRP A 131 6.86 5.30 14.41
C TRP A 131 6.63 6.77 14.04
N MET A 132 6.18 7.01 12.82
CA MET A 132 6.05 8.35 12.25
C MET A 132 4.62 8.55 11.72
N PRO A 133 3.74 9.24 12.45
CA PRO A 133 2.40 9.54 11.99
C PRO A 133 2.43 10.47 10.77
N LEU A 134 1.55 10.24 9.79
CA LEU A 134 1.46 11.05 8.58
C LEU A 134 0.29 12.03 8.70
N TRP A 135 0.63 13.30 8.91
CA TRP A 135 -0.34 14.34 9.24
C TRP A 135 -0.91 15.00 7.98
N LEU A 136 -2.10 15.58 8.12
CA LEU A 136 -2.73 16.44 7.12
C LEU A 136 -2.72 17.92 7.53
N SER A 137 -2.49 18.17 8.81
CA SER A 137 -2.50 19.49 9.41
C SER A 137 -1.70 19.44 10.69
N HIS A 138 -1.19 20.58 11.12
CA HIS A 138 -0.63 20.76 12.46
C HIS A 138 -1.71 20.93 13.54
N ASP A 139 -2.99 20.98 13.15
CA ASP A 139 -4.11 20.97 14.08
C ASP A 139 -4.21 19.61 14.79
N ARG A 140 -4.06 19.65 16.12
CA ARG A 140 -4.12 18.47 17.00
C ARG A 140 -5.49 17.80 17.03
N ASN A 141 -6.52 18.43 16.48
CA ASN A 141 -7.84 17.79 16.37
C ASN A 141 -7.95 16.86 15.16
N ILE A 142 -7.03 16.98 14.19
CA ILE A 142 -7.03 16.15 12.97
C ILE A 142 -6.07 14.99 13.18
N LEU A 143 -6.63 13.83 13.53
CA LEU A 143 -5.85 12.62 13.71
C LEU A 143 -5.24 12.13 12.39
N PRO A 144 -4.02 11.59 12.42
CA PRO A 144 -3.41 10.98 11.25
C PRO A 144 -4.25 9.77 10.78
N ALA A 145 -4.40 9.61 9.47
CA ALA A 145 -5.07 8.44 8.90
C ALA A 145 -4.09 7.27 8.66
N HIS A 146 -2.79 7.58 8.57
CA HIS A 146 -1.73 6.64 8.27
C HIS A 146 -0.50 6.95 9.13
N ALA A 147 0.34 5.94 9.34
CA ALA A 147 1.66 6.09 9.95
C ALA A 147 2.70 5.30 9.16
N LEU A 148 3.95 5.70 9.29
CA LEU A 148 5.11 4.95 8.82
C LEU A 148 5.76 4.24 10.01
N TRP A 149 5.98 2.95 9.84
CA TRP A 149 6.93 2.18 10.62
C TRP A 149 8.24 2.13 9.84
N LEU A 150 9.31 2.63 10.43
CA LEU A 150 10.63 2.71 9.79
C LEU A 150 11.66 1.95 10.63
N GLU A 151 12.40 1.06 9.97
CA GLU A 151 13.42 0.23 10.60
C GLU A 151 14.83 0.67 10.22
N ARG A 152 15.70 0.64 11.22
CA ARG A 152 17.15 0.58 11.06
C ARG A 152 17.68 -0.70 11.69
N TRP A 153 18.43 -1.47 10.94
CA TRP A 153 18.98 -2.76 11.40
C TRP A 153 20.36 -2.58 12.05
N ARG A 154 20.87 -3.67 12.64
CA ARG A 154 22.18 -3.73 13.31
C ARG A 154 22.33 -2.73 14.46
N GLY A 155 21.23 -2.40 15.13
CA GLY A 155 21.21 -1.50 16.29
C GLY A 155 21.56 -0.04 15.95
N VAL A 156 21.49 0.36 14.67
CA VAL A 156 21.76 1.75 14.28
C VAL A 156 20.67 2.65 14.85
N PRO A 157 21.01 3.66 15.69
CA PRO A 157 20.02 4.52 16.30
C PRO A 157 19.41 5.51 15.29
N TRP A 158 18.26 6.05 15.65
CA TRP A 158 17.66 7.20 14.97
C TRP A 158 18.27 8.49 15.51
N GLU A 159 18.73 9.36 14.61
CA GLU A 159 19.22 10.68 14.97
C GLU A 159 18.03 11.65 15.05
N MET A 160 18.13 12.66 15.92
CA MET A 160 17.08 13.68 16.07
C MET A 160 16.83 14.42 14.75
N GLN A 161 17.89 14.68 13.98
CA GLN A 161 17.83 15.35 12.69
C GLN A 161 17.04 14.54 11.65
N ASP A 162 17.20 13.20 11.66
CA ASP A 162 16.43 12.31 10.78
C ASP A 162 14.93 12.36 11.10
N ALA A 163 14.60 12.29 12.41
CA ALA A 163 13.22 12.37 12.86
C ALA A 163 12.60 13.72 12.52
N GLU A 164 13.34 14.82 12.67
CA GLU A 164 12.88 16.16 12.32
C GLU A 164 12.68 16.35 10.82
N LEU A 165 13.61 15.87 9.98
CA LEU A 165 13.45 15.92 8.52
C LEU A 165 12.21 15.13 8.08
N LEU A 166 12.05 13.91 8.59
CA LEU A 166 10.88 13.10 8.29
C LEU A 166 9.59 13.74 8.78
N ARG A 167 9.60 14.43 9.93
CA ARG A 167 8.46 15.19 10.46
C ARG A 167 7.98 16.26 9.46
N HIS A 168 8.90 16.99 8.86
CA HIS A 168 8.57 17.98 7.82
C HIS A 168 8.04 17.30 6.54
N ALA A 169 8.61 16.15 6.17
CA ALA A 169 8.16 15.38 5.02
C ALA A 169 6.77 14.73 5.23
N ALA A 170 6.43 14.38 6.48
CA ALA A 170 5.21 13.66 6.85
C ALA A 170 3.94 14.38 6.42
N LEU A 171 3.93 15.72 6.49
CA LEU A 171 2.80 16.54 6.04
C LEU A 171 2.52 16.35 4.54
N PHE A 172 3.57 16.39 3.71
CA PHE A 172 3.45 16.21 2.26
C PHE A 172 3.05 14.77 1.90
N MET A 173 3.61 13.78 2.61
CA MET A 173 3.26 12.37 2.44
C MET A 173 1.80 12.09 2.81
N GLY A 174 1.31 12.64 3.94
CA GLY A 174 -0.07 12.53 4.37
C GLY A 174 -1.04 13.11 3.33
N HIS A 175 -0.77 14.32 2.83
CA HIS A 175 -1.57 14.94 1.78
C HIS A 175 -1.56 14.14 0.47
N ALA A 176 -0.45 13.53 0.09
CA ALA A 176 -0.38 12.71 -1.13
C ALA A 176 -1.29 11.48 -1.04
N LEU A 177 -1.41 10.86 0.13
CA LEU A 177 -2.23 9.67 0.36
C LEU A 177 -3.74 9.96 0.35
N LEU A 178 -4.16 11.13 0.84
CA LEU A 178 -5.57 11.47 1.02
C LEU A 178 -6.19 12.25 -0.13
N ARG A 179 -5.51 12.31 -1.28
CA ARG A 179 -6.08 12.94 -2.46
C ARG A 179 -7.40 12.26 -2.82
N PRO A 180 -8.48 13.03 -3.00
CA PRO A 180 -9.72 12.46 -3.52
C PRO A 180 -9.35 11.80 -4.83
N LYS A 181 -9.73 10.53 -5.01
CA LYS A 181 -9.70 9.89 -6.32
C LYS A 181 -10.29 10.91 -7.27
N LYS A 182 -9.51 11.42 -8.22
CA LYS A 182 -10.11 11.96 -9.44
C LYS A 182 -10.85 10.76 -10.00
N ILE A 183 -12.12 10.65 -9.65
CA ILE A 183 -13.05 9.77 -10.31
C ILE A 183 -13.12 10.39 -11.70
N ILE A 184 -12.15 10.05 -12.56
CA ILE A 184 -12.41 10.02 -13.99
C ILE A 184 -13.64 9.16 -14.05
N SER A 185 -14.72 9.87 -14.31
CA SER A 185 -16.08 9.46 -14.06
C SER A 185 -16.26 8.06 -14.67
N ARG A 186 -17.17 7.29 -14.10
CA ARG A 186 -17.64 6.03 -14.66
C ARG A 186 -18.82 6.26 -15.64
N PRO A 187 -18.87 7.23 -16.58
CA PRO A 187 -20.04 7.32 -17.45
C PRO A 187 -20.05 6.12 -18.41
N VAL A 188 -18.87 5.59 -18.77
CA VAL A 188 -18.73 4.52 -19.76
C VAL A 188 -19.54 3.28 -19.39
N ARG A 189 -19.55 2.84 -18.13
CA ARG A 189 -20.23 1.60 -17.74
C ARG A 189 -21.76 1.73 -17.67
N ARG A 190 -22.30 2.94 -17.42
CA ARG A 190 -23.75 3.18 -17.41
C ARG A 190 -24.25 3.32 -18.84
N PHE A 191 -23.55 4.08 -19.69
CA PHE A 191 -23.88 4.19 -21.12
C PHE A 191 -23.74 2.85 -21.86
N PHE A 192 -22.76 2.01 -21.51
CA PHE A 192 -22.60 0.68 -22.14
C PHE A 192 -23.79 -0.26 -21.85
N LYS A 193 -24.37 -0.21 -20.64
CA LYS A 193 -25.57 -1.00 -20.31
C LYS A 193 -26.80 -0.56 -21.10
N TRP A 194 -26.98 0.76 -21.25
CA TRP A 194 -28.06 1.30 -22.07
C TRP A 194 -27.85 1.00 -23.57
N GLY A 195 -26.60 1.06 -24.04
CA GLY A 195 -26.25 0.67 -25.42
C GLY A 195 -26.61 -0.78 -25.74
N ILE A 196 -26.29 -1.73 -24.85
CA ILE A 196 -26.67 -3.14 -25.01
C ILE A 196 -28.19 -3.31 -25.00
N ALA A 197 -28.89 -2.65 -24.06
CA ALA A 197 -30.34 -2.73 -23.99
C ALA A 197 -31.03 -2.21 -25.27
N ILE A 198 -30.54 -1.10 -25.83
CA ILE A 198 -31.03 -0.55 -27.10
C ILE A 198 -30.73 -1.50 -28.26
N ALA A 199 -29.53 -2.07 -28.33
CA ALA A 199 -29.16 -3.02 -29.38
C ALA A 199 -30.07 -4.26 -29.39
N ILE A 200 -30.39 -4.82 -28.22
CA ILE A 200 -31.32 -5.95 -28.09
C ILE A 200 -32.73 -5.55 -28.54
N LEU A 201 -33.18 -4.35 -28.18
CA LEU A 201 -34.51 -3.84 -28.53
C LEU A 201 -34.65 -3.63 -30.05
N VAL A 202 -33.60 -3.13 -30.71
CA VAL A 202 -33.52 -3.05 -32.18
C VAL A 202 -33.55 -4.43 -32.81
N PHE A 203 -32.81 -5.41 -32.26
CA PHE A 203 -32.78 -6.78 -32.77
C PHE A 203 -34.14 -7.49 -32.64
N LEU A 204 -34.86 -7.26 -31.54
CA LEU A 204 -36.24 -7.76 -31.34
C LEU A 204 -37.25 -7.13 -32.30
N GLY A 205 -37.03 -5.87 -32.68
CA GLY A 205 -37.88 -5.15 -33.63
C GLY A 205 -37.61 -5.50 -35.10
N MET A 206 -36.52 -6.19 -35.42
CA MET A 206 -36.24 -6.64 -36.78
C MET A 206 -37.12 -7.86 -37.11
N PRO A 207 -38.02 -7.76 -38.11
CA PRO A 207 -38.81 -8.90 -38.52
C PRO A 207 -37.89 -9.99 -39.07
N VAL A 208 -37.95 -11.19 -38.50
CA VAL A 208 -37.22 -12.36 -38.99
C VAL A 208 -37.86 -12.79 -40.31
N THR A 209 -37.32 -12.31 -41.42
CA THR A 209 -37.88 -12.52 -42.78
C THR A 209 -37.56 -13.88 -43.40
N SER A 210 -37.04 -14.84 -42.62
CA SER A 210 -36.72 -16.17 -43.14
C SER A 210 -36.99 -17.27 -42.11
N GLY A 211 -38.24 -17.72 -42.08
CA GLY A 211 -38.58 -19.02 -41.50
C GLY A 211 -38.36 -20.11 -42.54
N VAL A 212 -37.24 -20.84 -42.47
CA VAL A 212 -37.07 -22.08 -43.24
C VAL A 212 -37.89 -23.15 -42.54
N MET A 213 -39.18 -23.28 -42.88
CA MET A 213 -39.94 -24.48 -42.54
C MET A 213 -39.46 -25.62 -43.44
N ALA A 214 -38.65 -26.52 -42.88
CA ALA A 214 -38.40 -27.80 -43.54
C ALA A 214 -39.69 -28.63 -43.49
N PRO A 215 -40.25 -29.06 -44.63
CA PRO A 215 -41.42 -29.93 -44.63
C PRO A 215 -41.02 -31.30 -44.06
N ALA A 216 -41.52 -31.62 -42.86
CA ALA A 216 -41.37 -32.96 -42.30
C ALA A 216 -42.32 -33.91 -43.05
N LYS A 217 -41.76 -34.81 -43.87
CA LYS A 217 -42.51 -35.91 -44.48
C LYS A 217 -42.67 -37.01 -43.43
N VAL A 218 -43.85 -37.08 -42.81
CA VAL A 218 -44.20 -38.20 -41.93
C VAL A 218 -44.48 -39.42 -42.80
N VAL A 219 -43.57 -40.39 -42.79
CA VAL A 219 -43.79 -41.70 -43.42
C VAL A 219 -44.35 -42.62 -42.33
N PRO A 220 -45.57 -43.14 -42.49
CA PRO A 220 -46.10 -44.13 -41.54
C PRO A 220 -45.32 -45.43 -41.68
N ASP A 221 -44.78 -45.93 -40.57
CA ASP A 221 -43.96 -47.14 -40.53
C ASP A 221 -44.78 -48.41 -40.89
N HIS A 222 -46.11 -48.35 -40.78
CA HIS A 222 -47.03 -49.44 -41.15
C HIS A 222 -48.33 -48.91 -41.80
N PRO A 223 -48.45 -48.88 -43.14
CA PRO A 223 -49.71 -48.57 -43.80
C PRO A 223 -50.64 -49.80 -43.75
N ASN A 224 -51.73 -49.71 -42.98
CA ASN A 224 -52.83 -50.66 -43.10
C ASN A 224 -53.65 -50.32 -44.34
N TYR A 225 -53.49 -51.11 -45.40
CA TYR A 225 -54.27 -51.01 -46.62
C TYR A 225 -55.67 -51.60 -46.40
N ILE A 226 -56.69 -50.75 -46.35
CA ILE A 226 -58.09 -51.18 -46.42
C ILE A 226 -58.50 -51.03 -47.89
N PHE A 227 -58.63 -52.16 -48.59
CA PHE A 227 -59.25 -52.20 -49.90
C PHE A 227 -60.77 -52.21 -49.71
N ALA A 228 -61.45 -51.20 -50.26
CA ALA A 228 -62.91 -51.15 -50.41
C ALA A 228 -63.27 -51.26 -51.89
#